data_AF-A0A2G8S6S6-F1
#
_entry.id   AF-A0A2G8S6S6-F1
#
_cell.length_a   1.000
_cell.length_b   1.000
_cell.length_c   1.000
_cell.angle_alpha   90.00
_cell.angle_beta   90.00
_cell.angle_gamma   90.00
#
_symmetry.space_group_name_H-M   'P 1'
#
loop_
_entity.id
_entity.type
_entity.pdbx_description
1 polymer ?
#
loop_
_entity_poly.entity_id
_entity_poly.type
_entity_poly.pdbx_seq_one_letter_code
_entity_poly.pdbx_strand_id
1 'polypeptide(L)'
;MDRKLLVVTDVQHAIEGMNSIVTALQRDGPLSSDIIAINYASSTVDEFLDFSQTVVESLRSASATASHWLGETGDNLCRNLDEARNIEDTIRQTSIGLEETRQHTRVTEDRIRHLEEDIQRERANLESAQQALNHAKDQQNGHENARNSLRIASIATFFIPIIPLILMTVDATAMQGISEQHQRTVSSIESQLSSSNSQLDSLRGELSSQRAESDRLSSQVEQLRRKADELSAEARRLEATRATLAELSQRINDCLHTVNGAVSSSAVIATMGSMRNVVSGLRGVAGALGSDEMFAGPLAQLNDTALGALDRRVAAITRHRLTV
;
A
#
# COMPACT_ATOMS: atom_id res chain seq x y z
N MET A 1 17.57 -4.24 -19.47
CA MET A 1 17.00 -4.36 -20.83
C MET A 1 15.52 -4.66 -20.69
N ASP A 2 14.66 -4.05 -21.50
CA ASP A 2 13.21 -4.30 -21.49
C ASP A 2 12.94 -5.73 -21.98
N ARG A 3 12.33 -6.59 -21.15
CA ARG A 3 12.05 -7.99 -21.50
C ARG A 3 11.11 -8.11 -22.69
N LYS A 4 10.21 -7.14 -22.85
CA LYS A 4 9.35 -7.08 -24.03
C LYS A 4 10.21 -6.96 -25.29
N LEU A 5 11.24 -6.13 -25.26
CA LEU A 5 12.15 -5.93 -26.41
C LEU A 5 12.92 -7.21 -26.75
N LEU A 6 13.34 -7.99 -25.75
CA LEU A 6 14.01 -9.27 -25.98
C LEU A 6 13.09 -10.27 -26.68
N VAL A 7 11.86 -10.45 -26.19
CA VAL A 7 10.87 -11.32 -26.84
C VAL A 7 10.55 -10.84 -28.25
N VAL A 8 10.42 -9.53 -28.46
CA VAL A 8 10.20 -8.94 -29.79
C VAL A 8 11.36 -9.26 -30.74
N THR A 9 12.60 -9.11 -30.27
CA THR A 9 13.81 -9.38 -31.06
C THR A 9 13.87 -10.86 -31.48
N ASP A 10 13.59 -11.77 -30.55
CA ASP A 10 13.56 -13.21 -30.85
C ASP A 10 12.44 -13.58 -31.84
N VAL A 11 11.26 -12.98 -31.70
CA VAL A 11 10.15 -13.19 -32.65
C VAL A 11 10.47 -12.59 -34.02
N GLN A 12 11.19 -11.46 -34.10
CA GLN A 12 11.67 -10.90 -35.37
C GLN A 12 12.63 -11.85 -36.08
N HIS A 13 13.62 -12.40 -35.38
CA HIS A 13 14.54 -13.40 -35.95
C HIS A 13 13.79 -14.65 -36.43
N ALA A 14 12.77 -15.10 -35.71
CA ALA A 14 11.92 -16.21 -36.16
C ALA A 14 11.13 -15.88 -37.45
N ILE A 15 10.64 -14.64 -37.59
CA ILE A 15 9.96 -14.18 -38.80
C ILE A 15 10.95 -14.09 -39.97
N GLU A 16 12.15 -13.58 -39.75
CA GLU A 16 13.21 -13.49 -40.77
C GLU A 16 13.65 -14.87 -41.26
N GLY A 17 13.86 -15.83 -40.35
CA GLY A 17 14.14 -17.21 -40.71
C GLY A 17 13.04 -17.82 -41.58
N MET A 18 11.76 -17.53 -41.25
CA MET A 18 10.62 -18.00 -42.05
C MET A 18 10.58 -17.35 -43.45
N ASN A 19 10.92 -16.06 -43.58
CA ASN A 19 11.05 -15.40 -44.87
C ASN A 19 12.13 -16.06 -45.73
N SER A 20 13.27 -16.41 -45.12
CA SER A 20 14.37 -17.09 -45.80
C SER A 20 13.97 -18.49 -46.28
N ILE A 21 13.23 -19.25 -45.46
CA ILE A 21 12.65 -20.55 -45.85
C ILE A 21 11.75 -20.41 -47.09
N VAL A 22 10.80 -19.47 -47.05
CA VAL A 22 9.86 -19.27 -48.16
C VAL A 22 10.60 -18.87 -49.43
N THR A 23 11.62 -18.02 -49.31
CA THR A 23 12.43 -17.56 -50.44
C THR A 23 13.27 -18.69 -51.05
N ALA A 24 13.93 -19.50 -50.22
CA ALA A 24 14.73 -20.64 -50.66
C ALA A 24 13.86 -21.65 -51.43
N LEU A 25 12.67 -21.95 -50.89
CA LEU A 25 11.75 -22.90 -51.51
C LEU A 25 11.08 -22.35 -52.77
N GLN A 26 11.05 -21.04 -53.01
CA GLN A 26 10.48 -20.46 -54.24
C GLN A 26 11.39 -20.58 -55.48
N ARG A 27 12.70 -20.83 -55.30
CA ARG A 27 13.70 -20.59 -56.37
C ARG A 27 13.83 -21.66 -57.45
N ASP A 28 13.38 -22.89 -57.24
CA ASP A 28 13.63 -23.99 -58.19
C ASP A 28 12.37 -24.47 -58.94
N GLY A 29 12.57 -25.11 -60.09
CA GLY A 29 11.58 -25.40 -61.14
C GLY A 29 10.38 -26.29 -60.78
N PRO A 30 9.70 -26.89 -61.79
CA PRO A 30 8.50 -27.69 -61.56
C PRO A 30 8.82 -28.90 -60.67
N LEU A 31 7.96 -29.13 -59.68
CA LEU A 31 8.15 -30.18 -58.69
C LEU A 31 7.68 -31.53 -59.26
N SER A 32 8.54 -32.55 -59.18
CA SER A 32 8.33 -33.89 -59.74
C SER A 32 8.06 -34.97 -58.68
N SER A 33 8.34 -34.68 -57.41
CA SER A 33 8.14 -35.59 -56.28
C SER A 33 7.49 -34.84 -55.12
N ASP A 34 6.96 -35.55 -54.12
CA ASP A 34 6.59 -34.99 -52.83
C ASP A 34 7.78 -34.85 -51.87
N ILE A 35 8.96 -35.39 -52.19
CA ILE A 35 10.14 -35.33 -51.32
C ILE A 35 10.98 -34.09 -51.62
N ILE A 36 11.21 -33.22 -50.62
CA ILE A 36 11.96 -31.97 -50.81
C ILE A 36 13.37 -32.23 -51.36
N ALA A 37 14.09 -33.22 -50.83
CA ALA A 37 15.44 -33.59 -51.29
C ALA A 37 15.51 -34.10 -52.74
N ILE A 38 14.38 -34.50 -53.34
CA ILE A 38 14.32 -34.92 -54.75
C ILE A 38 14.11 -33.71 -55.68
N ASN A 39 13.43 -32.68 -55.18
CA ASN A 39 13.01 -31.54 -55.99
C ASN A 39 13.96 -30.34 -55.94
N TYR A 40 14.85 -30.29 -54.95
CA TYR A 40 15.71 -29.14 -54.68
C TYR A 40 17.17 -29.57 -54.59
N ALA A 41 18.08 -28.66 -54.94
CA ALA A 41 19.51 -28.89 -54.77
C ALA A 41 19.87 -29.06 -53.28
N SER A 42 20.91 -29.85 -52.98
CA SER A 42 21.35 -30.09 -51.59
C SER A 42 21.61 -28.80 -50.82
N SER A 43 22.18 -27.77 -51.46
CA SER A 43 22.39 -26.46 -50.85
C SER A 43 21.08 -25.78 -50.40
N THR A 44 20.00 -25.90 -51.19
CA THR A 44 18.68 -25.34 -50.86
C THR A 44 18.04 -26.11 -49.69
N VAL A 45 18.27 -27.43 -49.62
CA VAL A 45 17.81 -28.27 -48.51
C VAL A 45 18.56 -27.93 -47.22
N ASP A 46 19.88 -27.74 -47.30
CA ASP A 46 20.71 -27.36 -46.16
C ASP A 46 20.33 -25.97 -45.63
N GLU A 47 20.13 -24.99 -46.52
CA GLU A 47 19.60 -23.66 -46.16
C GLU A 47 18.22 -23.76 -45.48
N PHE A 48 17.31 -24.58 -46.01
CA PHE A 48 16.00 -24.80 -45.40
C PHE A 48 16.11 -25.33 -43.97
N LEU A 49 17.01 -26.29 -43.72
CA LEU A 49 17.22 -26.88 -42.40
C LEU A 49 17.84 -25.86 -41.42
N ASP A 50 18.82 -25.09 -41.87
CA ASP A 50 19.49 -24.04 -41.07
C ASP A 50 18.52 -22.93 -40.65
N PHE A 51 17.72 -22.43 -41.60
CA PHE A 51 16.69 -21.43 -41.29
C PHE A 51 15.59 -22.01 -40.40
N SER A 52 15.20 -23.28 -40.59
CA SER A 52 14.22 -23.95 -39.72
C SER A 52 14.71 -24.06 -38.29
N GLN A 53 15.99 -24.39 -38.09
CA GLN A 53 16.63 -24.41 -36.79
C GLN A 53 16.64 -23.01 -36.16
N THR A 54 16.98 -21.98 -36.94
CA THR A 54 16.95 -20.57 -36.49
C THR A 54 15.56 -20.17 -35.97
N VAL A 55 14.48 -20.54 -36.66
CA VAL A 55 13.11 -20.25 -36.22
C VAL A 55 12.78 -20.95 -34.91
N VAL A 56 13.13 -22.23 -34.77
CA VAL A 56 12.89 -23.01 -33.55
C VAL A 56 13.67 -22.45 -32.37
N GLU A 57 14.95 -22.14 -32.55
CA GLU A 57 15.81 -21.59 -31.49
C GLU A 57 15.33 -20.21 -31.04
N SER A 58 14.99 -19.34 -31.99
CA SER A 58 14.47 -18.00 -31.70
C SER A 58 13.16 -18.07 -30.91
N LEU A 59 12.22 -18.92 -31.31
CA LEU A 59 10.96 -19.08 -30.57
C LEU A 59 11.14 -19.74 -29.20
N ARG A 60 12.11 -20.66 -29.05
CA ARG A 60 12.46 -21.23 -27.74
C ARG A 60 13.04 -20.17 -26.81
N SER A 61 13.90 -19.30 -27.33
CA SER A 61 14.45 -18.14 -26.58
C SER A 61 13.34 -17.18 -26.15
N ALA A 62 12.41 -16.86 -27.06
CA ALA A 62 11.24 -16.03 -26.77
C ALA A 62 10.37 -16.65 -25.67
N SER A 63 10.10 -17.97 -25.74
CA SER A 63 9.31 -18.70 -24.75
C SER A 63 9.98 -18.71 -23.37
N ALA A 64 11.29 -18.96 -23.32
CA ALA A 64 12.05 -18.95 -22.08
C ALA A 64 12.03 -17.55 -21.43
N THR A 65 12.23 -16.50 -22.23
CA THR A 65 12.19 -15.11 -21.77
C THR A 65 10.79 -14.73 -21.26
N ALA A 66 9.73 -15.08 -21.99
CA ALA A 66 8.35 -14.81 -21.58
C ALA A 66 7.98 -15.56 -20.30
N SER A 67 8.40 -16.82 -20.16
CA SER A 67 8.15 -17.64 -18.97
C SER A 67 8.89 -17.12 -17.74
N HIS A 68 10.14 -16.68 -17.90
CA HIS A 68 10.90 -16.02 -16.84
C HIS A 68 10.24 -14.71 -16.40
N TRP A 69 9.83 -13.88 -17.37
CA TRP A 69 9.12 -12.63 -17.10
C TRP A 69 7.79 -12.87 -16.36
N LEU A 70 7.03 -13.90 -16.75
CA LEU A 70 5.80 -14.30 -16.07
C LEU A 70 6.07 -14.70 -14.62
N GLY A 71 7.12 -15.49 -14.38
CA GLY A 71 7.55 -15.90 -13.04
C GLY A 71 7.87 -14.70 -12.14
N GLU A 72 8.72 -13.80 -12.60
CA GLU A 72 9.09 -12.61 -11.80
C GLU A 72 7.93 -11.64 -11.60
N THR A 73 7.01 -11.53 -12.57
CA THR A 73 5.77 -10.76 -12.38
C THR A 73 4.91 -11.38 -11.28
N GLY A 74 4.83 -12.71 -11.24
CA GLY A 74 4.19 -13.46 -10.16
C GLY A 74 4.86 -13.22 -8.81
N ASP A 75 6.19 -13.30 -8.74
CA ASP A 75 6.94 -13.06 -7.50
C ASP A 75 6.75 -11.63 -6.99
N ASN A 76 6.75 -10.64 -7.90
CA ASN A 76 6.49 -9.25 -7.56
C ASN A 76 5.07 -9.05 -7.03
N LEU A 77 4.07 -9.71 -7.63
CA LEU A 77 2.70 -9.68 -7.14
C LEU A 77 2.59 -10.29 -5.74
N CYS A 78 3.20 -11.45 -5.50
CA CYS A 78 3.23 -12.08 -4.18
C CYS A 78 3.84 -11.15 -3.13
N ARG A 79 5.00 -10.55 -3.44
CA ARG A 79 5.66 -9.59 -2.54
C ARG A 79 4.79 -8.38 -2.24
N ASN A 80 4.12 -7.83 -3.25
CA ASN A 80 3.21 -6.70 -3.10
C ASN A 80 2.02 -7.05 -2.19
N LEU A 81 1.42 -8.22 -2.38
CA LEU A 81 0.31 -8.70 -1.55
C LEU A 81 0.74 -8.93 -0.09
N ASP A 82 1.94 -9.47 0.14
CA ASP A 82 2.48 -9.64 1.48
C ASP A 82 2.78 -8.29 2.15
N GLU A 83 3.33 -7.32 1.39
CA GLU A 83 3.53 -5.96 1.89
C GLU A 83 2.21 -5.27 2.22
N ALA A 84 1.18 -5.45 1.39
CA ALA A 84 -0.15 -4.91 1.64
C ALA A 84 -0.77 -5.46 2.93
N ARG A 85 -0.63 -6.77 3.18
CA ARG A 85 -1.07 -7.40 4.45
C ARG A 85 -0.32 -6.83 5.66
N ASN A 86 1.00 -6.70 5.57
CA ASN A 86 1.79 -6.11 6.65
C ASN A 86 1.38 -4.66 6.95
N ILE A 87 1.05 -3.88 5.91
CA ILE A 87 0.55 -2.51 6.08
C ILE A 87 -0.84 -2.52 6.71
N GLU A 88 -1.73 -3.42 6.32
CA GLU A 88 -3.06 -3.56 6.92
C GLU A 88 -2.97 -3.89 8.42
N ASP A 89 -2.10 -4.83 8.79
CA ASP A 89 -1.83 -5.16 10.19
C ASP A 89 -1.26 -3.96 10.96
N THR A 90 -0.35 -3.21 10.34
CA THR A 90 0.21 -1.99 10.93
C THR A 90 -0.88 -0.92 11.12
N ILE A 91 -1.73 -0.69 10.12
CA ILE A 91 -2.86 0.25 10.22
C ILE A 91 -3.77 -0.15 11.37
N ARG A 92 -4.08 -1.44 11.51
CA ARG A 92 -4.92 -1.96 12.59
C ARG A 92 -4.28 -1.69 13.94
N GLN A 93 -2.99 -1.99 14.10
CA GLN A 93 -2.27 -1.76 15.35
C GLN A 93 -2.17 -0.27 15.70
N THR A 94 -1.81 0.59 14.74
CA THR A 94 -1.74 2.04 14.95
C THR A 94 -3.13 2.62 15.26
N SER A 95 -4.20 2.10 14.65
CA SER A 95 -5.57 2.54 14.94
C SER A 95 -6.01 2.17 16.36
N ILE A 96 -5.60 1.00 16.87
CA ILE A 96 -5.85 0.61 18.27
C ILE A 96 -5.12 1.58 19.21
N GLY A 97 -3.84 1.83 18.99
CA GLY A 97 -3.05 2.78 19.80
C GLY A 97 -3.59 4.22 19.75
N LEU A 98 -4.13 4.64 18.59
CA LEU A 98 -4.81 5.93 18.44
C LEU A 98 -6.08 6.00 19.29
N GLU A 99 -6.89 4.95 19.32
CA GLU A 99 -8.10 4.93 20.15
C GLU A 99 -7.77 4.90 21.64
N GLU A 100 -6.75 4.14 22.05
CA GLU A 100 -6.24 4.14 23.42
C GLU A 100 -5.75 5.55 23.83
N THR A 101 -5.00 6.22 22.96
CA THR A 101 -4.52 7.59 23.19
C THR A 101 -5.67 8.59 23.30
N ARG A 102 -6.71 8.45 22.46
CA ARG A 102 -7.93 9.28 22.53
C ARG A 102 -8.72 9.02 23.81
N GLN A 103 -8.81 7.78 24.26
CA GLN A 103 -9.44 7.44 25.52
C GLN A 103 -8.68 8.07 26.70
N HIS A 104 -7.35 7.97 26.72
CA HIS A 104 -6.53 8.64 27.73
C HIS A 104 -6.71 10.15 27.71
N THR A 105 -6.74 10.77 26.52
CA THR A 105 -7.01 12.20 26.35
C THR A 105 -8.33 12.60 27.02
N ARG A 106 -9.42 11.85 26.76
CA ARG A 106 -10.74 12.11 27.38
C ARG A 106 -10.70 12.00 28.91
N VAL A 107 -10.04 10.97 29.44
CA VAL A 107 -9.89 10.79 30.90
C VAL A 107 -9.10 11.95 31.52
N THR A 108 -8.02 12.40 30.88
CA THR A 108 -7.23 13.54 31.34
C THR A 108 -8.05 14.84 31.29
N GLU A 109 -8.82 15.07 30.23
CA GLU A 109 -9.74 16.22 30.11
C GLU A 109 -10.79 16.24 31.22
N ASP A 110 -11.40 15.10 31.54
CA ASP A 110 -12.37 15.01 32.62
C ASP A 110 -11.73 15.23 34.00
N ARG A 111 -10.49 14.75 34.22
CA ARG A 111 -9.73 15.03 35.45
C ARG A 111 -9.40 16.51 35.60
N ILE A 112 -8.98 17.18 34.51
CA ILE A 112 -8.75 18.63 34.50
C ILE A 112 -10.04 19.37 34.86
N ARG A 113 -11.17 19.00 34.26
CA ARG A 113 -12.47 19.63 34.54
C ARG A 113 -12.84 19.52 36.02
N HIS A 114 -12.74 18.33 36.61
CA HIS A 114 -13.02 18.12 38.04
C HIS A 114 -12.07 18.94 38.93
N LEU A 115 -10.78 18.96 38.62
CA LEU A 115 -9.80 19.69 39.40
C LEU A 115 -10.00 21.22 39.28
N GLU A 116 -10.41 21.71 38.11
CA GLU A 116 -10.81 23.10 37.92
C GLU A 116 -12.02 23.47 38.80
N GLU A 117 -13.03 22.61 38.87
CA GLU A 117 -14.19 22.78 39.76
C GLU A 117 -13.81 22.75 41.25
N ASP A 118 -12.88 21.87 41.65
CA ASP A 118 -12.36 21.80 43.03
C ASP A 118 -11.60 23.09 43.38
N ILE A 119 -10.71 23.56 42.51
CA ILE A 119 -9.96 24.81 42.69
C ILE A 119 -10.90 26.01 42.81
N GLN A 120 -11.97 26.06 42.01
CA GLN A 120 -12.98 27.12 42.12
C GLN A 120 -13.69 27.08 43.49
N ARG A 121 -14.06 25.89 43.97
CA ARG A 121 -14.66 25.72 45.30
C ARG A 121 -13.69 26.10 46.42
N GLU A 122 -12.43 25.70 46.35
CA GLU A 122 -11.39 26.08 47.32
C GLU A 122 -11.16 27.58 47.36
N ARG A 123 -11.18 28.28 46.20
CA ARG A 123 -11.08 29.75 46.15
C ARG A 123 -12.27 30.42 46.84
N ALA A 124 -13.49 29.97 46.59
CA ALA A 124 -14.67 30.52 47.26
C ALA A 124 -14.62 30.31 48.79
N ASN A 125 -14.10 29.16 49.24
CA ASN A 125 -13.86 28.89 50.65
C ASN A 125 -12.76 29.79 51.24
N LEU A 126 -11.68 30.03 50.51
CA LEU A 126 -10.61 30.93 50.91
C LEU A 126 -11.12 32.36 51.09
N GLU A 127 -11.89 32.87 50.12
CA GLU A 127 -12.50 34.20 50.18
C GLU A 127 -13.40 34.33 51.43
N SER A 128 -14.21 33.31 51.70
CA SER A 128 -15.08 33.26 52.89
C SER A 128 -14.26 33.24 54.18
N ALA A 129 -13.18 32.44 54.24
CA ALA A 129 -12.29 32.35 55.40
C ALA A 129 -11.52 33.66 55.65
N GLN A 130 -11.06 34.33 54.59
CA GLN A 130 -10.40 35.63 54.67
C GLN A 130 -11.37 36.72 55.15
N GLN A 131 -12.63 36.72 54.68
CA GLN A 131 -13.66 37.63 55.19
C GLN A 131 -13.92 37.42 56.70
N ALA A 132 -14.03 36.16 57.14
CA ALA A 132 -14.23 35.84 58.56
C ALA A 132 -13.02 36.27 59.43
N LEU A 133 -11.80 36.04 58.94
CA LEU A 133 -10.58 36.50 59.60
C LEU A 133 -10.52 38.02 59.71
N ASN A 134 -10.85 38.75 58.64
CA ASN A 134 -10.90 40.21 58.66
C ASN A 134 -11.93 40.72 59.66
N HIS A 135 -13.12 40.11 59.69
CA HIS A 135 -14.16 40.47 60.66
C HIS A 135 -13.72 40.22 62.11
N ALA A 136 -13.04 39.09 62.38
CA ALA A 136 -12.49 38.80 63.71
C ALA A 136 -11.41 39.80 64.13
N LYS A 137 -10.52 40.20 63.20
CA LYS A 137 -9.52 41.26 63.43
C LYS A 137 -10.15 42.61 63.71
N ASP A 138 -11.18 42.98 62.96
CA ASP A 138 -11.89 44.25 63.16
C ASP A 138 -12.61 44.28 64.52
N GLN A 139 -13.21 43.17 64.95
CA GLN A 139 -13.79 43.06 66.30
C GLN A 139 -12.73 43.17 67.40
N GLN A 140 -11.57 42.52 67.22
CA GLN A 140 -10.46 42.62 68.18
C GLN A 140 -9.94 44.06 68.28
N ASN A 141 -9.72 44.73 67.15
CA ASN A 141 -9.31 46.14 67.11
C ASN A 141 -10.37 47.07 67.72
N GLY A 142 -11.66 46.75 67.52
CA GLY A 142 -12.77 47.43 68.17
C GLY A 142 -12.76 47.29 69.69
N HIS A 143 -12.41 46.12 70.22
CA HIS A 143 -12.27 45.87 71.66
C HIS A 143 -11.00 46.50 72.26
N GLU A 144 -9.90 46.56 71.52
CA GLU A 144 -8.69 47.28 71.94
C GLU A 144 -8.92 48.81 72.00
N ASN A 145 -9.69 49.37 71.07
CA ASN A 145 -10.11 50.78 71.12
C ASN A 145 -11.24 51.04 72.14
N ALA A 146 -12.07 50.04 72.46
CA ALA A 146 -13.14 50.13 73.46
C ALA A 146 -12.70 49.77 74.89
N ARG A 147 -11.39 49.81 75.18
CA ARG A 147 -10.84 49.60 76.54
C ARG A 147 -11.16 50.72 77.55
N ASN A 148 -12.15 51.56 77.27
CA ASN A 148 -12.73 52.52 78.23
C ASN A 148 -14.24 52.33 78.53
N SER A 149 -14.91 51.27 78.05
CA SER A 149 -16.28 50.98 78.51
C SER A 149 -16.64 49.49 78.43
N LEU A 150 -16.92 48.94 79.60
CA LEU A 150 -17.23 47.54 79.91
C LEU A 150 -18.48 46.95 79.23
N ARG A 151 -18.40 45.62 79.05
CA ARG A 151 -19.42 44.54 79.11
C ARG A 151 -20.10 44.04 77.82
N ILE A 152 -19.73 42.78 77.53
CA ILE A 152 -20.57 41.58 77.25
C ILE A 152 -21.62 41.72 76.13
N ALA A 153 -21.41 40.98 75.03
CA ALA A 153 -22.51 40.46 74.22
C ALA A 153 -22.13 39.09 73.64
N SER A 154 -23.12 38.20 73.66
CA SER A 154 -23.09 36.77 73.40
C SER A 154 -22.91 36.39 71.93
N ILE A 155 -22.29 35.22 71.73
CA ILE A 155 -21.97 34.51 70.49
C ILE A 155 -23.22 34.25 69.63
N ALA A 156 -23.13 34.57 68.34
CA ALA A 156 -24.06 34.10 67.31
C ALA A 156 -23.42 32.97 66.51
N THR A 157 -24.08 31.81 66.52
CA THR A 157 -23.81 30.61 65.74
C THR A 157 -24.03 30.86 64.25
N PHE A 158 -23.02 30.56 63.43
CA PHE A 158 -23.23 30.26 62.01
C PHE A 158 -22.71 28.86 61.70
N PHE A 159 -23.58 28.10 61.04
CA PHE A 159 -23.47 26.69 60.71
C PHE A 159 -22.29 26.39 59.77
N ILE A 160 -21.41 25.47 60.16
CA ILE A 160 -20.69 24.56 59.24
C ILE A 160 -20.67 23.18 59.92
N PRO A 161 -20.98 22.08 59.22
CA PRO A 161 -20.94 20.76 59.83
C PRO A 161 -19.49 20.24 59.93
N ILE A 162 -19.23 19.60 61.08
CA ILE A 162 -18.13 18.68 61.44
C ILE A 162 -16.80 19.34 61.85
N ILE A 163 -16.70 19.79 63.12
CA ILE A 163 -15.82 19.31 64.23
C ILE A 163 -16.46 19.80 65.56
N PRO A 164 -16.41 19.07 66.70
CA PRO A 164 -17.17 19.42 67.93
C PRO A 164 -16.72 20.76 68.53
N LEU A 165 -17.66 21.70 68.67
CA LEU A 165 -17.48 23.01 69.30
C LEU A 165 -17.61 22.88 70.83
N ILE A 166 -16.55 23.17 71.58
CA ILE A 166 -16.61 23.36 73.05
C ILE A 166 -16.82 24.86 73.32
N LEU A 167 -17.93 25.20 73.98
CA LEU A 167 -18.24 26.55 74.47
C LEU A 167 -17.34 26.88 75.68
N MET A 168 -16.55 27.95 75.62
CA MET A 168 -15.91 28.55 76.79
C MET A 168 -15.97 30.09 76.78
N THR A 169 -16.12 30.64 77.99
CA THR A 169 -16.21 32.06 78.33
C THR A 169 -15.00 32.87 77.81
N VAL A 170 -15.24 34.00 77.14
CA VAL A 170 -14.23 34.76 76.39
C VAL A 170 -13.39 35.66 77.31
N ASP A 171 -12.13 35.28 77.51
CA ASP A 171 -11.04 36.14 77.99
C ASP A 171 -10.32 36.76 76.78
N ALA A 172 -9.63 37.89 76.91
CA ALA A 172 -8.96 38.58 75.78
C ALA A 172 -7.89 37.70 75.09
N THR A 173 -7.35 36.73 75.83
CA THR A 173 -6.47 35.66 75.35
C THR A 173 -7.18 34.66 74.41
N ALA A 174 -8.49 34.46 74.57
CA ALA A 174 -9.29 33.59 73.71
C ALA A 174 -9.54 34.20 72.32
N MET A 175 -9.62 35.53 72.19
CA MET A 175 -9.74 36.20 70.88
C MET A 175 -8.46 36.10 70.05
N GLN A 176 -7.28 36.23 70.68
CA GLN A 176 -6.00 35.97 70.00
C GLN A 176 -5.92 34.53 69.47
N GLY A 177 -6.37 33.55 70.26
CA GLY A 177 -6.45 32.15 69.83
C GLY A 177 -7.37 31.93 68.62
N ILE A 178 -8.50 32.65 68.53
CA ILE A 178 -9.44 32.58 67.41
C ILE A 178 -8.82 33.18 66.13
N SER A 179 -8.16 34.33 66.21
CA SER A 179 -7.48 34.94 65.05
C SER A 179 -6.34 34.06 64.54
N GLU A 180 -5.54 33.46 65.42
CA GLU A 180 -4.48 32.52 65.04
C GLU A 180 -5.05 31.25 64.37
N GLN A 181 -6.17 30.73 64.88
CA GLN A 181 -6.85 29.59 64.28
C GLN A 181 -7.33 29.93 62.86
N HIS A 182 -7.94 31.09 62.65
CA HIS A 182 -8.38 31.54 61.32
C HIS A 182 -7.21 31.76 60.36
N GLN A 183 -6.09 32.31 60.84
CA GLN A 183 -4.87 32.46 60.06
C GLN A 183 -4.31 31.09 59.61
N ARG A 184 -4.30 30.08 60.49
CA ARG A 184 -3.88 28.71 60.13
C ARG A 184 -4.80 28.09 59.08
N THR A 185 -6.12 28.30 59.18
CA THR A 185 -7.09 27.83 58.17
C THR A 185 -6.83 28.47 56.81
N VAL A 186 -6.64 29.79 56.75
CA VAL A 186 -6.32 30.51 55.50
C VAL A 186 -5.03 29.96 54.88
N SER A 187 -3.95 29.85 55.64
CA SER A 187 -2.68 29.30 55.15
C SER A 187 -2.80 27.84 54.68
N SER A 188 -3.64 27.04 55.32
CA SER A 188 -3.92 25.66 54.90
C SER A 188 -4.63 25.62 53.55
N ILE A 189 -5.67 26.46 53.35
CA ILE A 189 -6.42 26.52 52.08
C ILE A 189 -5.52 27.08 50.96
N GLU A 190 -4.68 28.08 51.24
CA GLU A 190 -3.72 28.61 50.26
C GLU A 190 -2.71 27.55 49.79
N SER A 191 -2.22 26.71 50.72
CA SER A 191 -1.33 25.60 50.41
C SER A 191 -2.02 24.53 49.54
N GLN A 192 -3.25 24.15 49.89
CA GLN A 192 -4.07 23.24 49.08
C GLN A 192 -4.29 23.77 47.67
N LEU A 193 -4.65 25.05 47.55
CA LEU A 193 -4.86 25.71 46.28
C LEU A 193 -3.58 25.74 45.42
N SER A 194 -2.42 26.01 46.03
CA SER A 194 -1.13 25.96 45.34
C SER A 194 -0.80 24.55 44.83
N SER A 195 -1.09 23.52 45.63
CA SER A 195 -0.91 22.13 45.26
C SER A 195 -1.84 21.73 44.10
N SER A 196 -3.13 22.07 44.20
CA SER A 196 -4.14 21.79 43.17
C SER A 196 -3.81 22.50 41.85
N ASN A 197 -3.39 23.76 41.87
CA ASN A 197 -2.96 24.47 40.65
C ASN A 197 -1.74 23.79 40.00
N SER A 198 -0.77 23.33 40.80
CA SER A 198 0.41 22.63 40.28
C SER A 198 0.05 21.29 39.63
N GLN A 199 -0.89 20.54 40.22
CA GLN A 199 -1.42 19.31 39.63
C GLN A 199 -2.16 19.59 38.31
N LEU A 200 -2.92 20.68 38.26
CA LEU A 200 -3.65 21.09 37.07
C LEU A 200 -2.69 21.42 35.92
N ASP A 201 -1.63 22.19 36.18
CA ASP A 201 -0.62 22.52 35.18
C ASP A 201 0.09 21.26 34.66
N SER A 202 0.38 20.29 35.54
CA SER A 202 0.92 18.98 35.14
C SER A 202 -0.03 18.24 34.20
N LEU A 203 -1.32 18.14 34.55
CA LEU A 203 -2.33 17.48 33.73
C LEU A 203 -2.52 18.18 32.37
N ARG A 204 -2.46 19.51 32.32
CA ARG A 204 -2.50 20.27 31.05
C ARG A 204 -1.30 19.94 30.16
N GLY A 205 -0.11 19.77 30.75
CA GLY A 205 1.10 19.33 30.03
C GLY A 205 0.95 17.90 29.48
N GLU A 206 0.42 16.98 30.29
CA GLU A 206 0.10 15.61 29.86
C GLU A 206 -0.93 15.61 28.72
N LEU A 207 -2.00 16.40 28.84
CA LEU A 207 -3.04 16.52 27.82
C LEU A 207 -2.47 17.04 26.48
N SER A 208 -1.61 18.06 26.54
CA SER A 208 -0.95 18.59 25.34
C SER A 208 -0.09 17.52 24.66
N SER A 209 0.63 16.71 25.44
CA SER A 209 1.47 15.63 24.93
C SER A 209 0.64 14.50 24.31
N GLN A 210 -0.45 14.11 24.96
CA GLN A 210 -1.39 13.09 24.47
C GLN A 210 -2.06 13.52 23.15
N ARG A 211 -2.47 14.79 23.03
CA ARG A 211 -3.02 15.33 21.78
C ARG A 211 -2.01 15.30 20.64
N ALA A 212 -0.76 15.70 20.90
CA ALA A 212 0.31 15.64 19.91
C ALA A 212 0.57 14.20 19.43
N GLU A 213 0.54 13.21 20.35
CA GLU A 213 0.69 11.81 19.97
C GLU A 213 -0.51 11.28 19.17
N SER A 214 -1.75 11.68 19.51
CA SER A 214 -2.93 11.38 18.70
C SER A 214 -2.81 11.92 17.27
N ASP A 215 -2.36 13.17 17.12
CA ASP A 215 -2.16 13.77 15.79
C ASP A 215 -1.08 13.05 14.99
N ARG A 216 0.01 12.62 15.66
CA ARG A 216 1.08 11.82 15.06
C ARG A 216 0.57 10.47 14.57
N LEU A 217 -0.14 9.72 15.41
CA LEU A 217 -0.71 8.42 15.08
C LEU A 217 -1.77 8.53 13.97
N SER A 218 -2.62 9.55 14.00
CA SER A 218 -3.60 9.82 12.94
C SER A 218 -2.92 10.06 11.60
N SER A 219 -1.87 10.89 11.57
CA SER A 219 -1.08 11.15 10.36
C SER A 219 -0.41 9.88 9.84
N GLN A 220 0.09 9.01 10.72
CA GLN A 220 0.70 7.74 10.36
C GLN A 220 -0.33 6.78 9.72
N VAL A 221 -1.55 6.71 10.25
CA VAL A 221 -2.64 5.91 9.66
C VAL A 221 -2.97 6.41 8.24
N GLU A 222 -3.03 7.72 8.01
CA GLU A 222 -3.30 8.28 6.69
C GLU A 222 -2.19 8.00 5.67
N GLN A 223 -0.92 8.04 6.09
CA GLN A 223 0.21 7.67 5.24
C GLN A 223 0.17 6.19 4.86
N LEU A 224 -0.10 5.32 5.83
CA LEU A 224 -0.20 3.87 5.59
C LEU A 224 -1.36 3.53 4.67
N ARG A 225 -2.51 4.19 4.80
CA ARG A 225 -3.66 4.02 3.90
C ARG A 225 -3.33 4.39 2.46
N ARG A 226 -2.66 5.52 2.24
CA ARG A 226 -2.19 5.90 0.89
C ARG A 226 -1.25 4.85 0.31
N LYS A 227 -0.32 4.34 1.11
CA LYS A 227 0.58 3.26 0.67
C LYS A 227 -0.18 1.97 0.32
N ALA A 228 -1.21 1.62 1.09
CA ALA A 228 -2.07 0.48 0.79
C ALA A 228 -2.82 0.65 -0.54
N ASP A 229 -3.33 1.86 -0.82
CA ASP A 229 -3.99 2.18 -2.09
C ASP A 229 -3.03 2.07 -3.28
N GLU A 230 -1.81 2.58 -3.14
CA GLU A 230 -0.74 2.47 -4.14
C GLU A 230 -0.39 1.01 -4.44
N LEU A 231 -0.20 0.19 -3.41
CA LEU A 231 0.07 -1.25 -3.57
C LEU A 231 -1.10 -1.97 -4.23
N SER A 232 -2.35 -1.65 -3.88
CA SER A 232 -3.54 -2.23 -4.50
C SER A 232 -3.61 -1.90 -6.00
N ALA A 233 -3.29 -0.65 -6.38
CA ALA A 233 -3.24 -0.25 -7.78
C ALA A 233 -2.14 -1.00 -8.54
N GLU A 234 -0.96 -1.14 -7.95
CA GLU A 234 0.15 -1.88 -8.55
C GLU A 234 -0.15 -3.38 -8.67
N ALA A 235 -0.80 -4.00 -7.67
CA ALA A 235 -1.22 -5.39 -7.74
C ALA A 235 -2.20 -5.64 -8.90
N ARG A 236 -3.17 -4.74 -9.12
CA ARG A 236 -4.08 -4.82 -10.28
C ARG A 236 -3.33 -4.71 -11.62
N ARG A 237 -2.35 -3.81 -11.70
CA ARG A 237 -1.50 -3.65 -12.88
C ARG A 237 -0.66 -4.90 -13.15
N LEU A 238 -0.05 -5.48 -12.10
CA LEU A 238 0.74 -6.70 -12.20
C LEU A 238 -0.13 -7.89 -12.62
N GLU A 239 -1.35 -8.02 -12.12
CA GLU A 239 -2.26 -9.10 -12.51
C GLU A 239 -2.69 -8.97 -13.99
N ALA A 240 -3.00 -7.75 -14.45
CA ALA A 240 -3.28 -7.51 -15.87
C ALA A 240 -2.07 -7.84 -16.77
N THR A 241 -0.87 -7.47 -16.31
CA THR A 241 0.39 -7.80 -17.00
C THR A 241 0.59 -9.31 -17.05
N ARG A 242 0.41 -10.01 -15.92
CA ARG A 242 0.51 -11.47 -15.80
C ARG A 242 -0.46 -12.19 -16.74
N ALA A 243 -1.71 -11.74 -16.84
CA ALA A 243 -2.69 -12.32 -17.75
C ALA A 243 -2.23 -12.19 -19.22
N THR A 244 -1.76 -11.01 -19.60
CA THR A 244 -1.20 -10.74 -20.95
C THR A 244 0.01 -11.64 -21.23
N LEU A 245 0.89 -11.83 -20.24
CA LEU A 245 2.07 -12.69 -20.35
C LEU A 245 1.73 -14.17 -20.45
N ALA A 246 0.72 -14.62 -19.72
CA ALA A 246 0.24 -15.99 -19.80
C ALA A 246 -0.29 -16.29 -21.20
N GLU A 247 -1.09 -15.38 -21.77
CA GLU A 247 -1.58 -15.50 -23.14
C GLU A 247 -0.42 -15.50 -24.16
N LEU A 248 0.55 -14.59 -24.02
CA LEU A 248 1.72 -14.53 -24.88
C LEU A 248 2.54 -15.83 -24.83
N SER A 249 2.84 -16.33 -23.63
CA SER A 249 3.59 -17.57 -23.43
C SER A 249 2.87 -18.76 -24.07
N GLN A 250 1.54 -18.85 -23.89
CA GLN A 250 0.73 -19.88 -24.53
C GLN A 250 0.85 -19.79 -26.07
N ARG A 251 0.68 -18.61 -26.65
CA ARG A 251 0.78 -18.41 -28.11
C ARG A 251 2.15 -18.78 -28.67
N ILE A 252 3.24 -18.43 -27.96
CA ILE A 252 4.59 -18.82 -28.37
C ILE A 252 4.75 -20.34 -28.33
N ASN A 253 4.25 -21.01 -27.28
CA ASN A 253 4.32 -22.46 -27.16
C ASN A 253 3.48 -23.18 -28.23
N ASP A 254 2.28 -22.71 -28.53
CA ASP A 254 1.44 -23.22 -29.62
C ASP A 254 2.13 -23.06 -30.98
N CYS A 255 2.78 -21.91 -31.20
CA CYS A 255 3.59 -21.67 -32.39
C CYS A 255 4.79 -22.63 -32.46
N LEU A 256 5.52 -22.83 -31.36
CA LEU A 256 6.63 -23.79 -31.27
C LEU A 256 6.19 -25.22 -31.57
N HIS A 257 5.04 -25.66 -31.06
CA HIS A 257 4.49 -26.98 -31.38
C HIS A 257 4.17 -27.11 -32.87
N THR A 258 3.60 -26.06 -33.46
CA THR A 258 3.30 -26.00 -34.89
C THR A 258 4.58 -26.06 -35.74
N VAL A 259 5.62 -25.31 -35.34
CA VAL A 259 6.93 -25.30 -36.03
C VAL A 259 7.60 -26.66 -35.92
N ASN A 260 7.67 -27.25 -34.72
CA ASN A 260 8.26 -28.57 -34.54
C ASN A 260 7.52 -29.63 -35.36
N GLY A 261 6.18 -29.61 -35.39
CA GLY A 261 5.39 -30.50 -36.25
C GLY A 261 5.70 -30.31 -37.74
N ALA A 262 5.83 -29.06 -38.18
CA ALA A 262 6.21 -28.74 -39.56
C ALA A 262 7.62 -29.23 -39.90
N VAL A 263 8.62 -28.92 -39.07
CA VAL A 263 10.02 -29.26 -39.31
C VAL A 263 10.31 -30.75 -39.13
N SER A 264 9.66 -31.44 -38.19
CA SER A 264 9.78 -32.89 -38.04
C SER A 264 9.17 -33.67 -39.21
N SER A 265 8.29 -33.03 -40.01
CA SER A 265 7.75 -33.61 -41.25
C SER A 265 8.65 -33.41 -42.49
N SER A 266 9.85 -32.82 -42.32
CA SER A 266 10.77 -32.25 -43.34
C SER A 266 11.12 -33.07 -44.58
N ALA A 267 10.66 -34.31 -44.69
CA ALA A 267 10.85 -35.11 -45.89
C ALA A 267 9.80 -34.87 -46.97
N VAL A 268 8.68 -34.18 -46.72
CA VAL A 268 7.53 -34.16 -47.66
C VAL A 268 6.98 -32.74 -47.89
N ILE A 269 6.47 -32.46 -49.08
CA ILE A 269 5.87 -31.18 -49.49
C ILE A 269 4.63 -30.80 -48.66
N ALA A 270 4.04 -31.73 -47.90
CA ALA A 270 3.07 -31.44 -46.84
C ALA A 270 3.63 -30.43 -45.81
N THR A 271 4.95 -30.37 -45.61
CA THR A 271 5.65 -29.38 -44.79
C THR A 271 5.34 -27.94 -45.24
N MET A 272 5.10 -27.69 -46.53
CA MET A 272 4.72 -26.36 -47.03
C MET A 272 3.33 -25.90 -46.56
N GLY A 273 2.36 -26.80 -46.45
CA GLY A 273 1.05 -26.50 -45.85
C GLY A 273 1.15 -26.23 -44.35
N SER A 274 2.05 -26.94 -43.66
CA SER A 274 2.37 -26.69 -42.26
C SER A 274 3.04 -25.33 -42.03
N MET A 275 3.82 -24.79 -42.99
CA MET A 275 4.42 -23.45 -42.90
C MET A 275 3.37 -22.34 -42.84
N ARG A 276 2.21 -22.50 -43.47
CA ARG A 276 1.10 -21.53 -43.35
C ARG A 276 0.59 -21.44 -41.92
N ASN A 277 0.49 -22.58 -41.24
CA ASN A 277 0.11 -22.62 -39.83
C ASN A 277 1.19 -21.98 -38.95
N VAL A 278 2.47 -22.18 -39.29
CA VAL A 278 3.59 -21.50 -38.59
C VAL A 278 3.51 -19.99 -38.77
N VAL A 279 3.30 -19.48 -39.98
CA VAL A 279 3.16 -18.02 -40.23
C VAL A 279 1.93 -17.46 -39.51
N SER A 280 0.82 -18.19 -39.49
CA SER A 280 -0.36 -17.80 -38.72
C SER A 280 -0.07 -17.75 -37.22
N GLY A 281 0.70 -18.71 -36.69
CA GLY A 281 1.17 -18.73 -35.31
C GLY A 281 2.06 -17.53 -35.00
N LEU A 282 3.04 -17.23 -35.85
CA LEU A 282 3.94 -16.08 -35.72
C LEU A 282 3.18 -14.74 -35.74
N ARG A 283 2.22 -14.57 -36.66
CA ARG A 283 1.31 -13.40 -36.69
C ARG A 283 0.48 -13.31 -35.40
N GLY A 284 0.01 -14.45 -34.88
CA GLY A 284 -0.72 -14.52 -33.61
C GLY A 284 0.13 -14.12 -32.40
N VAL A 285 1.41 -14.47 -32.38
CA VAL A 285 2.38 -14.05 -31.35
C VAL A 285 2.69 -12.55 -31.47
N ALA A 286 2.96 -12.08 -32.68
CA ALA A 286 3.22 -10.65 -32.94
C ALA A 286 2.04 -9.75 -32.54
N GLY A 287 0.81 -10.19 -32.85
CA GLY A 287 -0.41 -9.48 -32.42
C GLY A 287 -0.57 -9.44 -30.90
N ALA A 288 -0.21 -10.51 -30.19
CA ALA A 288 -0.25 -10.54 -28.71
C ALA A 288 0.81 -9.65 -28.05
N LEU A 289 1.91 -9.35 -28.76
CA LEU A 289 2.89 -8.36 -28.31
C LEU A 289 2.40 -6.91 -28.48
N GLY A 290 1.27 -6.72 -29.19
CA GLY A 290 0.54 -5.45 -29.29
C GLY A 290 1.28 -4.39 -30.09
N SER A 291 2.03 -4.78 -31.13
CA SER A 291 2.95 -3.88 -31.81
C SER A 291 3.21 -4.28 -33.27
N ASP A 292 2.16 -4.25 -34.10
CA ASP A 292 2.28 -4.48 -35.56
C ASP A 292 3.34 -3.56 -36.20
N GLU A 293 3.50 -2.34 -35.69
CA GLU A 293 4.54 -1.39 -36.12
C GLU A 293 5.97 -1.91 -35.89
N MET A 294 6.20 -2.65 -34.79
CA MET A 294 7.51 -3.24 -34.48
C MET A 294 7.84 -4.42 -35.40
N PHE A 295 6.85 -4.97 -36.09
CA PHE A 295 7.00 -6.11 -36.98
C PHE A 295 6.67 -5.79 -38.45
N ALA A 296 6.35 -4.53 -38.76
CA ALA A 296 5.77 -4.13 -40.05
C ALA A 296 6.62 -4.48 -41.27
N GLY A 297 7.95 -4.44 -41.16
CA GLY A 297 8.86 -4.87 -42.23
C GLY A 297 8.88 -6.39 -42.43
N PRO A 298 9.35 -7.16 -41.43
CA PRO A 298 9.46 -8.62 -41.54
C PRO A 298 8.11 -9.33 -41.78
N LEU A 299 7.01 -8.87 -41.18
CA LEU A 299 5.68 -9.45 -41.42
C LEU A 299 5.12 -9.11 -42.80
N ALA A 300 5.39 -7.93 -43.34
CA ALA A 300 4.95 -7.58 -44.70
C ALA A 300 5.62 -8.43 -45.78
N GLN A 301 6.81 -8.98 -45.50
CA GLN A 301 7.50 -9.93 -46.37
C GLN A 301 6.83 -11.32 -46.34
N LEU A 302 6.29 -11.74 -45.19
CA LEU A 302 5.43 -12.92 -45.07
C LEU A 302 4.01 -12.64 -45.58
N ASN A 303 3.87 -12.14 -46.81
CA ASN A 303 2.55 -11.84 -47.37
C ASN A 303 1.86 -13.06 -48.00
N ASP A 304 0.54 -12.96 -48.14
CA ASP A 304 -0.30 -14.04 -48.69
C ASP A 304 0.04 -14.37 -50.15
N THR A 305 0.78 -13.50 -50.85
CA THR A 305 1.23 -13.75 -52.23
C THR A 305 2.36 -14.76 -52.26
N ALA A 306 3.35 -14.63 -51.37
CA ALA A 306 4.48 -15.55 -51.25
C ALA A 306 4.01 -16.94 -50.79
N LEU A 307 3.10 -16.98 -49.82
CA LEU A 307 2.47 -18.22 -49.35
C LEU A 307 1.54 -18.83 -50.40
N GLY A 308 0.77 -18.02 -51.12
CA GLY A 308 -0.10 -18.48 -52.20
C GLY A 308 0.68 -19.07 -53.38
N ALA A 309 1.90 -18.62 -53.64
CA ALA A 309 2.79 -19.24 -54.62
C ALA A 309 3.23 -20.65 -54.18
N LEU A 310 3.54 -20.82 -52.90
CA LEU A 310 3.86 -22.11 -52.31
C LEU A 310 2.65 -23.07 -52.39
N ASP A 311 1.46 -22.61 -52.00
CA ASP A 311 0.21 -23.39 -52.04
C ASP A 311 -0.13 -23.89 -53.45
N ARG A 312 0.04 -23.03 -54.47
CA ARG A 312 -0.17 -23.42 -55.87
C ARG A 312 0.77 -24.55 -56.31
N ARG A 313 2.01 -24.54 -55.82
CA ARG A 313 3.01 -25.57 -56.13
C ARG A 313 2.72 -26.89 -55.44
N VAL A 314 2.33 -26.85 -54.16
CA VAL A 314 1.83 -28.03 -53.43
C VAL A 314 0.65 -28.67 -54.17
N ALA A 315 -0.34 -27.85 -54.54
CA ALA A 315 -1.55 -28.31 -55.23
C ALA A 315 -1.29 -28.89 -56.63
N ALA A 316 -0.20 -28.51 -57.30
CA ALA A 316 0.19 -29.06 -58.60
C ALA A 316 0.68 -30.51 -58.45
N ILE A 317 1.46 -30.80 -57.42
CA ILE A 317 1.99 -32.14 -57.14
C ILE A 317 0.90 -33.08 -56.65
N THR A 318 0.04 -32.60 -55.75
CA THR A 318 -1.09 -33.40 -55.25
C THR A 318 -2.01 -33.81 -56.41
N ARG A 319 -2.22 -32.92 -57.39
CA ARG A 319 -2.97 -33.24 -58.62
C ARG A 319 -2.23 -34.22 -59.53
N HIS A 320 -0.92 -34.08 -59.68
CA HIS A 320 -0.12 -35.02 -60.47
C HIS A 320 -0.20 -36.45 -59.90
N ARG A 321 -0.18 -36.59 -58.57
CA ARG A 321 -0.35 -37.87 -57.86
C ARG A 321 -1.73 -38.53 -58.03
N LEU A 322 -2.77 -37.76 -58.33
CA LEU A 322 -4.13 -38.28 -58.55
C LEU A 322 -4.39 -38.69 -60.00
N THR A 323 -3.45 -38.37 -60.91
CA THR A 323 -3.59 -38.57 -62.36
C THR A 323 -2.61 -39.60 -62.93
N VAL A 324 -1.65 -40.06 -62.12
CA VAL A 324 -0.71 -41.17 -62.38
C VAL A 324 -1.13 -42.37 -61.55
#